data_AF-A0AA39X1I0-F1
#
_entry.id   AF-A0AA39X1I0-F1
#
_cell.length_a   1.000
_cell.length_b   1.000
_cell.length_c   1.000
_cell.angle_alpha   90.00
_cell.angle_beta   90.00
_cell.angle_gamma   90.00
#
_symmetry.space_group_name_H-M   'P 1'
#
loop_
_entity.id
_entity.type
_entity.pdbx_description
1 polymer ?
#
loop_
_entity_poly.entity_id
_entity_poly.type
_entity_poly.pdbx_seq_one_letter_code
_entity_poly.pdbx_strand_id
1 'polypeptide(L)'
;MSAARSPYVKGHFYDTGRIIPGYDNVVSQRDEIKQKALRTKMSGAYQGRESGNMSLDAAVDRQLLQLIALVEDKYISDHGTLRPWDYFGFLAQDKDLHDFIKINDSAVPVMNMLQAVPRLAGLVHR
;
A
#
# COMPACT_ATOMS: atom_id res chain seq x y z
N MET A 1 -19.79 0.75 4.32
CA MET A 1 -20.64 1.79 3.73
C MET A 1 -20.49 3.03 4.60
N SER A 2 -20.05 4.17 4.05
CA SER A 2 -19.71 5.37 4.84
C SER A 2 -20.93 6.24 5.19
N ALA A 3 -22.12 5.88 4.70
CA ALA A 3 -23.36 6.61 4.96
C ALA A 3 -24.35 5.69 5.68
N ALA A 4 -24.69 6.03 6.93
CA ALA A 4 -25.50 5.20 7.82
C ALA A 4 -26.96 4.99 7.37
N ARG A 5 -27.42 5.68 6.31
CA ARG A 5 -28.79 5.63 5.78
C ARG A 5 -28.85 5.64 4.25
N SER A 6 -27.76 5.28 3.60
CA SER A 6 -27.73 5.24 2.13
C SER A 6 -28.62 4.09 1.62
N PRO A 7 -29.51 4.32 0.64
CA PRO A 7 -30.26 3.25 -0.02
C PRO A 7 -29.42 2.46 -1.03
N TYR A 8 -28.24 2.98 -1.39
CA TYR A 8 -27.33 2.28 -2.29
C TYR A 8 -26.74 1.07 -1.58
N VAL A 9 -26.73 -0.08 -2.24
CA VAL A 9 -26.07 -1.31 -1.80
C VAL A 9 -24.99 -1.70 -2.80
N LYS A 10 -24.06 -2.56 -2.39
CA LYS A 10 -23.03 -3.07 -3.30
C LYS A 10 -23.67 -3.78 -4.49
N GLY A 11 -23.29 -3.35 -5.70
CA GLY A 11 -23.75 -3.97 -6.94
C GLY A 11 -23.12 -5.34 -7.21
N HIS A 12 -23.60 -6.02 -8.24
CA HIS A 12 -23.15 -7.37 -8.64
C HIS A 12 -21.66 -7.48 -8.94
N PHE A 13 -21.00 -6.38 -9.30
CA PHE A 13 -19.54 -6.35 -9.50
C PHE A 13 -18.77 -6.91 -8.30
N TYR A 14 -19.26 -6.73 -7.07
CA TYR A 14 -18.61 -7.24 -5.87
C TYR A 14 -18.61 -8.77 -5.76
N ASP A 15 -19.44 -9.48 -6.54
CA ASP A 15 -19.40 -10.94 -6.64
C ASP A 15 -18.04 -11.43 -7.22
N THR A 16 -17.33 -10.59 -7.97
CA THR A 16 -15.97 -10.87 -8.47
C THR A 16 -14.91 -10.90 -7.37
N GLY A 17 -15.19 -10.28 -6.22
CA GLY A 17 -14.27 -10.27 -5.07
C GLY A 17 -14.22 -11.58 -4.31
N ARG A 18 -14.91 -12.64 -4.76
CA ARG A 18 -14.88 -13.97 -4.16
C ARG A 18 -13.56 -14.65 -4.47
N ILE A 19 -12.79 -14.95 -3.43
CA ILE A 19 -11.54 -15.72 -3.54
C ILE A 19 -11.85 -17.19 -3.79
N ILE A 20 -12.84 -17.73 -3.08
CA ILE A 20 -13.34 -19.09 -3.27
C ILE A 20 -14.71 -18.99 -3.96
N PRO A 21 -14.91 -19.63 -5.12
CA PRO A 21 -16.21 -19.64 -5.79
C PRO A 21 -17.34 -20.05 -4.84
N GLY A 22 -18.42 -19.27 -4.81
CA GLY A 22 -19.59 -19.53 -3.97
C GLY A 22 -19.49 -19.07 -2.51
N TYR A 23 -18.33 -18.61 -2.03
CA TYR A 23 -18.17 -18.13 -0.66
C TYR A 23 -17.91 -16.63 -0.62
N ASP A 24 -18.75 -15.90 0.11
CA ASP A 24 -18.57 -14.47 0.31
C ASP A 24 -17.59 -14.14 1.43
N ASN A 25 -16.73 -13.16 1.18
CA ASN A 25 -15.80 -12.59 2.16
C ASN A 25 -16.21 -11.16 2.53
N VAL A 26 -15.42 -10.50 3.39
CA VAL A 26 -15.69 -9.12 3.87
C VAL A 26 -15.81 -8.09 2.73
N VAL A 27 -15.15 -8.35 1.60
CA VAL A 27 -15.12 -7.50 0.40
C VAL A 27 -16.27 -7.85 -0.55
N SER A 28 -16.57 -9.13 -0.80
CA SER A 28 -17.62 -9.54 -1.73
C SER A 28 -19.03 -9.51 -1.13
N GLN A 29 -19.17 -9.60 0.20
CA GLN A 29 -20.48 -9.58 0.87
C GLN A 29 -21.24 -8.29 0.58
N ARG A 30 -22.44 -8.45 0.00
CA ARG A 30 -23.35 -7.35 -0.41
C ARG A 30 -24.42 -7.05 0.65
N ASP A 31 -24.76 -8.02 1.49
CA ASP A 31 -25.65 -7.84 2.64
C ASP A 31 -24.93 -7.03 3.73
N GLU A 32 -25.49 -5.87 4.09
CA GLU A 32 -24.87 -4.94 5.03
C GLU A 32 -24.74 -5.51 6.45
N ILE A 33 -25.71 -6.33 6.90
CA ILE A 33 -25.70 -6.92 8.24
C ILE A 33 -24.59 -7.95 8.32
N LYS A 34 -24.51 -8.84 7.32
CA LYS A 34 -23.45 -9.84 7.22
C LYS A 34 -22.09 -9.20 7.03
N GLN A 35 -22.00 -8.14 6.22
CA GLN A 35 -20.77 -7.40 6.03
C GLN A 35 -20.30 -6.75 7.33
N LYS A 36 -21.21 -6.13 8.09
CA LYS A 36 -20.88 -5.52 9.39
C LYS A 36 -20.36 -6.59 10.36
N ALA A 37 -21.02 -7.74 10.43
CA ALA A 37 -20.56 -8.85 11.26
C ALA A 37 -19.15 -9.34 10.86
N LEU A 38 -18.90 -9.51 9.56
CA LEU A 38 -17.57 -9.89 9.05
C LEU A 38 -16.51 -8.82 9.36
N ARG A 39 -16.83 -7.53 9.19
CA ARG A 39 -15.93 -6.42 9.53
C ARG A 39 -15.61 -6.36 11.01
N THR A 40 -16.61 -6.55 11.87
CA THR A 40 -16.41 -6.59 13.32
C THR A 40 -15.46 -7.73 13.70
N LYS A 41 -15.63 -8.92 13.14
CA LYS A 41 -14.72 -10.06 13.35
C LYS A 41 -13.28 -9.73 12.91
N MET A 42 -13.10 -9.07 11.78
CA MET A 42 -11.77 -8.72 11.26
C MET A 42 -11.12 -7.53 11.98
N SER A 43 -11.92 -6.62 12.57
CA SER A 43 -11.41 -5.36 13.12
C SER A 43 -10.43 -5.54 14.29
N GLY A 44 -10.55 -6.62 15.06
CA GLY A 44 -9.65 -6.90 16.19
C GLY A 44 -8.18 -7.02 15.77
N ALA A 45 -7.94 -7.66 14.62
CA ALA A 45 -6.60 -7.88 14.07
C ALA A 45 -5.89 -6.57 13.67
N TYR A 46 -6.65 -5.53 13.28
CA TYR A 46 -6.09 -4.23 12.88
C TYR A 46 -6.01 -3.21 14.03
N GLN A 47 -6.51 -3.55 15.22
CA GLN A 47 -6.46 -2.66 16.39
C GLN A 47 -5.18 -2.80 17.22
N GLY A 48 -4.24 -3.68 16.82
CA GLY A 48 -2.99 -3.91 17.55
C GLY A 48 -3.18 -4.53 18.94
N ARG A 49 -4.39 -5.03 19.26
CA ARG A 49 -4.70 -5.65 20.55
C ARG A 49 -4.13 -7.06 20.70
N GLU A 50 -3.94 -7.76 19.57
CA GLU A 50 -3.46 -9.15 19.55
C GLU A 50 -1.95 -9.25 19.28
N SER A 51 -1.31 -8.14 18.89
CA SER A 51 0.13 -8.05 18.66
C SER A 51 0.85 -7.89 20.01
N GLY A 52 0.91 -8.96 20.81
CA GLY A 52 1.40 -8.99 22.20
C GLY A 52 2.47 -7.97 22.59
N ASN A 53 3.75 -8.35 22.56
CA ASN A 53 4.88 -7.48 22.97
C ASN A 53 5.49 -6.66 21.83
N MET A 54 4.98 -6.81 20.60
CA MET A 54 5.59 -6.23 19.41
C MET A 54 4.52 -5.50 18.62
N SER A 55 4.67 -4.18 18.45
CA SER A 55 3.78 -3.37 17.64
C SER A 55 3.82 -3.82 16.17
N LEU A 56 2.75 -3.53 15.43
CA LEU A 56 2.70 -3.75 13.98
C LEU A 56 3.90 -3.08 13.29
N ASP A 57 4.20 -1.84 13.67
CA ASP A 57 5.33 -1.08 13.13
C ASP A 57 6.65 -1.82 13.35
N ALA A 58 6.92 -2.30 14.57
CA ALA A 58 8.14 -3.05 14.86
C ALA A 58 8.20 -4.39 14.09
N ALA A 59 7.06 -5.04 13.84
CA ALA A 59 6.99 -6.24 13.01
C ALA A 59 7.29 -5.96 11.54
N VAL A 60 6.74 -4.88 11.00
CA VAL A 60 6.99 -4.43 9.64
C VAL A 60 8.45 -4.02 9.48
N ASP A 61 8.99 -3.22 10.39
CA ASP A 61 10.40 -2.79 10.40
C ASP A 61 11.34 -4.01 10.39
N ARG A 62 11.07 -4.99 11.25
CA ARG A 62 11.87 -6.21 11.30
C ARG A 62 11.87 -6.96 9.97
N GLN A 63 10.69 -7.11 9.35
CA GLN A 63 10.57 -7.83 8.08
C GLN A 63 11.23 -7.08 6.93
N LEU A 64 11.14 -5.74 6.92
CA LEU A 64 11.80 -4.89 5.94
C LEU A 64 13.33 -4.98 6.08
N LEU A 65 13.87 -4.89 7.29
CA LEU A 65 15.31 -5.02 7.52
C LEU A 65 15.83 -6.39 7.10
N GLN A 66 15.06 -7.46 7.34
CA GLN A 66 15.43 -8.80 6.87
C GLN A 66 15.43 -8.90 5.34
N LEU A 67 14.47 -8.26 4.67
CA LEU A 67 14.42 -8.20 3.22
C LEU A 67 15.63 -7.43 2.67
N ILE A 68 15.93 -6.27 3.23
CA ILE A 68 17.07 -5.43 2.82
C ILE A 68 18.38 -6.20 2.99
N ALA A 69 18.60 -6.83 4.14
CA ALA A 69 19.80 -7.64 4.38
C ALA A 69 19.94 -8.78 3.37
N LEU A 70 18.84 -9.45 2.99
CA LEU A 70 18.87 -10.47 1.94
C LEU A 70 19.25 -9.89 0.57
N VAL A 71 18.73 -8.70 0.24
CA VAL A 71 19.05 -8.03 -1.01
C VAL A 71 20.55 -7.71 -1.04
N GLU A 72 21.05 -7.06 0.00
CA GLU A 72 22.46 -6.66 0.15
C GLU A 72 23.41 -7.86 0.09
N ASP A 73 23.16 -8.91 0.87
CA ASP A 73 24.08 -10.04 0.96
C ASP A 73 24.01 -10.98 -0.25
N LYS A 74 22.79 -11.24 -0.77
CA LYS A 74 22.56 -12.36 -1.69
C LYS A 74 22.14 -11.94 -3.10
N TYR A 75 21.57 -10.75 -3.28
CA TYR A 75 20.92 -10.41 -4.54
C TYR A 75 21.53 -9.22 -5.28
N ILE A 76 22.43 -8.44 -4.68
CA ILE A 76 23.28 -7.49 -5.42
C ILE A 76 24.28 -8.27 -6.27
N SER A 77 24.46 -7.89 -7.54
CA SER A 77 25.46 -8.53 -8.41
C SER A 77 26.89 -8.28 -7.94
N ASP A 78 27.74 -9.28 -8.13
CA ASP A 78 29.19 -9.16 -7.94
C ASP A 78 29.89 -9.09 -9.31
N HIS A 79 31.16 -8.69 -9.35
CA HIS A 79 31.98 -8.51 -10.55
C HIS A 79 32.01 -9.76 -11.44
N GLY A 80 31.02 -9.90 -12.33
CA GLY A 80 30.88 -10.99 -13.29
C GLY A 80 29.60 -11.81 -13.20
N THR A 81 28.75 -11.62 -12.19
CA THR A 81 27.47 -12.35 -12.07
C THR A 81 26.30 -11.39 -11.92
N LEU A 82 25.58 -11.15 -13.03
CA LEU A 82 24.35 -10.36 -13.04
C LEU A 82 23.22 -11.12 -12.33
N ARG A 83 22.65 -10.52 -11.30
CA ARG A 83 21.51 -11.02 -10.53
C ARG A 83 20.25 -10.21 -10.88
N PRO A 84 19.05 -10.83 -10.86
CA PRO A 84 17.81 -10.16 -11.31
C PRO A 84 17.42 -8.89 -10.54
N TRP A 85 17.97 -8.67 -9.34
CA TRP A 85 17.64 -7.50 -8.53
C TRP A 85 18.30 -6.21 -9.03
N ASP A 86 19.37 -6.28 -9.81
CA ASP A 86 19.98 -5.11 -10.45
C ASP A 86 19.06 -4.46 -11.49
N TYR A 87 18.03 -5.17 -11.98
CA TYR A 87 17.02 -4.56 -12.86
C TYR A 87 16.09 -3.57 -12.13
N PHE A 88 16.05 -3.60 -10.80
CA PHE A 88 15.28 -2.63 -9.99
C PHE A 88 16.03 -1.31 -9.73
N GLY A 89 17.21 -1.14 -10.33
CA GLY A 89 17.96 0.11 -10.31
C GLY A 89 19.41 -0.06 -9.90
N PHE A 90 20.02 1.05 -9.55
CA PHE A 90 21.45 1.16 -9.25
C PHE A 90 21.77 0.78 -7.79
N LEU A 91 21.27 -0.37 -7.35
CA LEU A 91 21.37 -0.84 -5.95
C LEU A 91 22.82 -0.97 -5.48
N ALA A 92 23.74 -1.37 -6.36
CA ALA A 92 25.17 -1.47 -6.04
C ALA A 92 25.83 -0.11 -5.76
N GLN A 93 25.32 0.98 -6.34
CA GLN A 93 25.87 2.32 -6.12
C GLN A 93 25.30 3.01 -4.87
N ASP A 94 24.17 2.53 -4.34
CA ASP A 94 23.45 3.08 -3.17
C ASP A 94 23.34 4.62 -3.18
N LYS A 95 23.05 5.18 -4.36
CA LYS A 95 22.98 6.63 -4.59
C LYS A 95 21.82 6.96 -5.51
N ASP A 96 21.25 8.13 -5.29
CA ASP A 96 20.27 8.74 -6.19
C ASP A 96 20.97 9.27 -7.46
N LEU A 97 21.35 8.36 -8.37
CA LEU A 97 22.18 8.69 -9.55
C LEU A 97 21.54 9.70 -10.51
N HIS A 98 20.22 9.82 -10.47
CA HIS A 98 19.45 10.66 -11.38
C HIS A 98 18.63 11.72 -10.65
N ASP A 99 18.95 11.98 -9.38
CA ASP A 99 18.25 12.96 -8.53
C ASP A 99 16.72 12.72 -8.46
N PHE A 100 16.23 11.49 -8.67
CA PHE A 100 14.80 11.19 -8.68
C PHE A 100 14.16 11.43 -7.32
N ILE A 101 14.86 11.04 -6.24
CA ILE A 101 14.40 11.25 -4.87
C ILE A 101 14.37 12.74 -4.57
N LYS A 102 15.44 13.46 -4.91
CA LYS A 102 15.54 14.91 -4.72
C LYS A 102 14.46 15.68 -5.48
N ILE A 103 14.21 15.33 -6.74
CA ILE A 103 13.15 15.93 -7.56
C ILE A 103 11.79 15.67 -6.93
N ASN A 104 11.50 14.42 -6.56
CA ASN A 104 10.23 14.07 -5.94
C ASN A 104 10.01 14.79 -4.61
N ASP A 105 11.01 14.84 -3.72
CA ASP A 105 10.94 15.55 -2.44
C ASP A 105 10.70 17.06 -2.62
N SER A 106 11.29 17.66 -3.66
CA SER A 106 11.05 19.06 -3.99
C SER A 106 9.66 19.31 -4.62
N ALA A 107 9.11 18.34 -5.34
CA ALA A 107 7.84 18.45 -6.05
C ALA A 107 6.62 18.15 -5.16
N VAL A 108 6.75 17.26 -4.17
CA VAL A 108 5.64 16.86 -3.27
C VAL A 108 5.01 18.06 -2.54
N PRO A 109 5.77 19.01 -1.96
CA PRO A 109 5.20 20.21 -1.36
C PRO A 109 4.40 21.06 -2.36
N VAL A 110 4.89 21.18 -3.60
CA VAL A 110 4.22 21.93 -4.68
C VAL A 110 2.91 21.25 -5.08
N MET A 111 2.91 19.92 -5.23
CA MET A 111 1.69 19.16 -5.49
C MET A 111 0.66 19.32 -4.37
N ASN A 112 1.08 19.23 -3.11
CA ASN A 112 0.19 19.41 -1.96
C ASN A 112 -0.43 20.82 -1.95
N MET A 113 0.35 21.85 -2.30
CA MET A 113 -0.14 23.22 -2.43
C MET A 113 -1.16 23.37 -3.57
N LEU A 114 -0.90 22.78 -4.73
CA LEU A 114 -1.81 22.80 -5.88
C LEU A 114 -3.13 22.06 -5.57
N GLN A 115 -3.08 20.96 -4.83
CA GLN A 115 -4.27 20.23 -4.39
C GLN A 115 -5.11 21.02 -3.39
N ALA A 116 -4.47 21.77 -2.49
CA ALA A 116 -5.15 22.58 -1.48
C ALA A 116 -5.82 23.84 -2.06
N VAL A 117 -5.38 24.32 -3.24
CA VAL A 117 -5.90 25.54 -3.86
C VAL A 117 -6.41 25.23 -5.28
N PRO A 118 -7.69 24.85 -5.43
CA PRO A 118 -8.28 24.43 -6.72
C PRO A 118 -8.14 25.44 -7.86
N ARG A 119 -7.97 26.73 -7.55
CA ARG A 119 -7.77 27.80 -8.56
C ARG A 119 -6.39 27.76 -9.22
N LEU A 120 -5.36 27.20 -8.57
CA LEU A 120 -4.02 27.10 -9.16
C LEU A 120 -3.90 26.00 -10.22
N ALA A 121 -4.78 24.98 -10.20
CA ALA A 121 -4.83 23.94 -11.22
C ALA A 121 -5.16 24.49 -12.63
N GLY A 122 -5.92 25.59 -12.71
CA GLY A 122 -6.25 26.26 -13.99
C GLY A 122 -5.08 26.99 -14.67
N LEU A 123 -3.93 27.09 -13.99
CA LEU A 123 -2.73 27.77 -14.48
C LEU A 123 -1.77 26.81 -15.21
N VAL A 124 -1.89 25.50 -14.96
CA VAL A 124 -1.04 24.44 -15.54
C VAL A 124 -1.56 23.94 -16.89
N HIS A 125 -2.83 24.21 -17.22
CA HIS A 125 -3.50 23.78 -18.46
C HIS A 125 -3.75 24.93 -19.46
N ARG A 126 -2.83 25.91 -19.57
CA ARG A 126 -2.87 26.91 -20.64
C ARG A 126 -1.89 26.60 -21.76
#